data_AF-H6R4T6-F1
#
_entry.id   AF-H6R4T6-F1
#
_cell.length_a   1.000
_cell.length_b   1.000
_cell.length_c   1.000
_cell.angle_alpha   90.00
_cell.angle_beta   90.00
_cell.angle_gamma   90.00
#
_symmetry.space_group_name_H-M   'P 1'
#
loop_
_entity.id
_entity.type
_entity.pdbx_description
1 polymer ?
#
loop_
_entity_poly.entity_id
_entity_poly.type
_entity_poly.pdbx_seq_one_letter_code
_entity_poly.pdbx_strand_id
1 'polypeptide(L)'
;MSDDETTGDSPAPVEGLRNIRADPNVRLKIPGRTRAGVAREITDPAEAAHARRIYTTAVRPFDFAEFRFHIAERPTRAKIQRLHRHWFDNGIPVVIELAPA
;
A
#
# COMPACT_ATOMS: atom_id res chain seq x y z
N MET A 1 -30.07 30.58 2.28
CA MET A 1 -29.88 29.23 2.83
C MET A 1 -28.80 28.63 1.95
N SER A 2 -27.56 28.73 2.44
CA SER A 2 -26.34 28.54 1.65
C SER A 2 -26.02 27.07 1.46
N ASP A 3 -25.75 26.72 0.21
CA ASP A 3 -24.72 25.81 -0.31
C ASP A 3 -24.26 24.66 0.61
N ASP A 4 -24.66 23.43 0.28
CA ASP A 4 -23.94 22.21 0.68
C ASP A 4 -23.29 21.61 -0.57
N GLU A 5 -22.12 22.17 -0.90
CA GLU A 5 -21.20 21.63 -1.89
C GLU A 5 -20.47 20.47 -1.22
N THR A 6 -20.95 19.24 -1.43
CA THR A 6 -20.30 18.02 -0.95
C THR A 6 -19.00 17.82 -1.73
N THR A 7 -17.97 18.56 -1.33
CA THR A 7 -16.60 18.36 -1.77
C THR A 7 -16.22 16.94 -1.35
N GLY A 8 -16.13 16.04 -2.31
CA GLY A 8 -15.60 14.69 -2.12
C GLY A 8 -14.20 14.80 -1.55
N ASP A 9 -14.07 14.53 -0.26
CA ASP A 9 -12.82 14.50 0.48
C ASP A 9 -11.92 13.40 -0.11
N SER A 10 -11.15 13.77 -1.14
CA SER A 10 -10.04 12.96 -1.63
C SER A 10 -9.00 12.98 -0.52
N PRO A 11 -8.69 11.84 0.12
CA PRO A 11 -7.75 11.84 1.23
C PRO A 11 -6.43 12.44 0.77
N ALA A 12 -5.99 13.49 1.46
CA ALA A 12 -4.71 14.14 1.19
C ALA A 12 -3.62 13.06 1.09
N PRO A 13 -2.72 13.11 0.08
CA PRO A 13 -1.74 12.05 -0.09
C PRO A 13 -0.87 11.98 1.16
N VAL A 14 -0.87 10.78 1.77
CA VAL A 14 -0.02 10.41 2.91
C VAL A 14 1.42 10.83 2.63
N GLU A 15 2.12 11.32 3.65
CA GLU A 15 3.47 11.90 3.56
C GLU A 15 4.42 11.05 2.67
N GLY A 16 4.34 9.73 2.77
CA GLY A 16 5.14 8.80 1.97
C GLY A 16 4.90 8.87 0.45
N LEU A 17 3.65 9.02 0.00
CA LEU A 17 3.35 9.12 -1.43
C LEU A 17 3.81 10.47 -1.99
N ARG A 18 3.68 11.56 -1.21
CA ARG A 18 4.23 12.87 -1.59
C ARG A 18 5.75 12.78 -1.77
N ASN A 19 6.44 12.13 -0.84
CA ASN A 19 7.89 11.93 -0.91
C ASN A 19 8.30 11.13 -2.15
N ILE A 20 7.60 10.02 -2.44
CA ILE A 20 7.88 9.18 -3.64
C ILE A 20 7.65 9.97 -4.94
N ARG A 21 6.62 10.81 -4.99
CA ARG A 21 6.36 11.67 -6.16
C ARG A 21 7.41 12.76 -6.35
N ALA A 22 8.02 13.24 -5.26
CA ALA A 22 9.08 14.24 -5.30
C ALA A 22 10.45 13.64 -5.67
N ASP A 23 10.79 12.48 -5.11
CA ASP A 23 11.98 11.71 -5.46
C ASP A 23 11.64 10.19 -5.41
N PRO A 24 11.60 9.51 -6.56
CA PRO A 24 11.24 8.09 -6.60
C PRO A 24 12.38 7.17 -6.15
N ASN A 25 13.59 7.69 -5.92
CA ASN A 25 14.73 6.87 -5.50
C ASN A 25 14.60 6.48 -4.02
N VAL A 26 14.48 5.17 -3.76
CA VAL A 26 14.25 4.63 -2.41
C VAL A 26 15.31 3.62 -1.99
N ARG A 27 15.48 3.47 -0.68
CA ARG A 27 16.28 2.39 -0.08
C ARG A 27 15.40 1.52 0.81
N LEU A 28 15.30 0.24 0.47
CA LEU A 28 14.53 -0.74 1.22
C LEU A 28 15.44 -1.54 2.15
N LYS A 29 15.11 -1.52 3.45
CA LYS A 29 15.70 -2.44 4.42
C LYS A 29 14.93 -3.76 4.38
N ILE A 30 15.59 -4.81 3.92
CA ILE A 30 15.08 -6.19 3.96
C ILE A 30 15.99 -7.04 4.86
N PRO A 31 15.54 -8.20 5.36
CA PRO A 31 16.40 -9.08 6.14
C PRO A 31 17.72 -9.35 5.41
N GLY A 32 18.83 -9.09 6.10
CA GLY A 32 20.19 -9.31 5.60
C GLY A 32 20.81 -8.19 4.74
N ARG A 33 20.04 -7.22 4.20
CA ARG A 33 20.61 -6.15 3.35
C ARG A 33 19.72 -4.93 3.17
N THR A 34 20.32 -3.82 2.75
CA THR A 34 19.62 -2.66 2.22
C THR A 34 19.77 -2.65 0.71
N ARG A 35 18.69 -2.42 -0.05
CA ARG A 35 18.72 -2.35 -1.52
C ARG A 35 18.19 -1.00 -2.00
N ALA A 36 18.84 -0.46 -3.02
CA ALA A 36 18.31 0.68 -3.78
C ALA A 36 17.20 0.22 -4.73
N GLY A 37 16.30 1.13 -5.07
CA GLY A 37 15.27 0.91 -6.07
C GLY A 37 14.57 2.20 -6.46
N VAL A 38 13.65 2.07 -7.42
CA VAL A 38 12.80 3.17 -7.91
C VAL A 38 11.35 2.83 -7.58
N ALA A 39 10.67 3.71 -6.86
CA ALA A 39 9.26 3.58 -6.53
C ALA A 39 8.41 4.22 -7.64
N ARG A 40 7.32 3.54 -8.03
CA ARG A 40 6.33 4.09 -8.96
C ARG A 40 4.93 3.61 -8.65
N GLU A 41 3.95 4.44 -8.99
CA GLU A 41 2.53 4.04 -8.98
C GLU A 41 2.30 2.96 -10.06
N ILE A 42 1.43 1.99 -9.75
CA ILE A 42 1.00 0.99 -10.73
C ILE A 42 -0.15 1.58 -11.53
N THR A 43 0.10 1.88 -12.81
CA THR A 43 -0.90 2.47 -13.72
C THR A 43 -1.44 1.48 -14.75
N ASP A 44 -0.69 0.41 -15.05
CA ASP A 44 -1.14 -0.64 -15.96
C ASP A 44 -2.18 -1.56 -15.28
N PRO A 45 -3.39 -1.72 -15.84
CA PRO A 45 -4.43 -2.55 -15.23
C PRO A 45 -4.05 -4.03 -15.08
N ALA A 46 -3.25 -4.58 -16.00
CA ALA A 46 -2.83 -5.97 -15.93
C ALA A 46 -1.81 -6.19 -14.81
N GLU A 47 -0.83 -5.29 -14.67
CA GLU A 47 0.09 -5.25 -13.54
C GLU A 47 -0.66 -5.05 -12.22
N ALA A 48 -1.63 -4.13 -12.17
CA ALA A 48 -2.44 -3.89 -10.98
C ALA A 48 -3.23 -5.15 -10.56
N ALA A 49 -3.85 -5.85 -11.52
CA ALA A 49 -4.56 -7.11 -11.24
C ALA A 49 -3.61 -8.21 -10.74
N HIS A 50 -2.41 -8.29 -11.30
CA HIS A 50 -1.38 -9.23 -10.86
C HIS A 50 -0.88 -8.91 -9.44
N ALA A 51 -0.51 -7.66 -9.19
CA ALA A 51 -0.05 -7.16 -7.89
C ALA A 51 -1.11 -7.35 -6.80
N ARG A 52 -2.37 -7.01 -7.09
CA ARG A 52 -3.51 -7.21 -6.19
C ARG A 52 -3.63 -8.66 -5.76
N ARG A 53 -3.53 -9.61 -6.69
CA ARG A 53 -3.62 -11.04 -6.37
C ARG A 53 -2.50 -11.46 -5.41
N ILE A 54 -1.26 -11.02 -5.64
CA ILE A 54 -0.12 -11.35 -4.78
C ILE A 54 -0.31 -10.72 -3.39
N TYR A 55 -0.54 -9.41 -3.34
CA TYR A 55 -0.66 -8.65 -2.10
C TYR A 55 -1.80 -9.15 -1.20
N THR A 56 -2.95 -9.48 -1.79
CA THR A 56 -4.15 -9.88 -1.03
C THR A 56 -4.13 -11.34 -0.58
N THR A 57 -3.22 -12.17 -1.11
CA THR A 57 -3.08 -13.58 -0.72
C THR A 57 -1.89 -13.84 0.20
N ALA A 58 -0.86 -12.99 0.13
CA ALA A 58 0.27 -13.00 1.05
C ALA A 58 -0.16 -12.50 2.43
N VAL A 59 -0.29 -13.42 3.39
CA VAL A 59 -0.45 -13.09 4.82
C VAL A 59 0.77 -13.61 5.57
N ARG A 60 1.50 -12.72 6.21
CA ARG A 60 2.72 -12.95 6.98
C ARG A 60 2.43 -12.78 8.48
N PRO A 61 3.29 -13.29 9.38
CA PRO A 61 3.10 -13.15 10.82
C PRO A 61 2.98 -11.69 11.29
N PHE A 62 3.72 -10.77 10.65
CA PHE A 62 3.68 -9.35 11.00
C PHE A 62 2.30 -8.71 10.75
N ASP A 63 1.57 -9.14 9.73
CA ASP A 63 0.25 -8.61 9.37
C ASP A 63 -0.79 -8.84 10.48
N PHE A 64 -0.60 -9.85 11.35
CA PHE A 64 -1.46 -10.04 12.52
C PHE A 64 -1.23 -8.98 13.60
N ALA A 65 0.00 -8.47 13.73
CA ALA A 65 0.32 -7.37 14.62
C ALA A 65 -0.17 -6.04 14.04
N GLU A 66 0.09 -5.81 12.75
CA GLU A 66 -0.41 -4.64 12.01
C GLU A 66 -1.94 -4.54 12.08
N PHE A 67 -2.65 -5.66 11.86
CA PHE A 67 -4.10 -5.70 11.98
C PHE A 67 -4.58 -5.24 13.35
N ARG A 68 -3.95 -5.71 14.45
CA ARG A 68 -4.35 -5.31 15.81
C ARG A 68 -4.06 -3.83 16.11
N PHE A 69 -3.02 -3.28 15.48
CA PHE A 69 -2.66 -1.88 15.65
C PHE A 69 -3.71 -0.96 15.00
N HIS A 70 -4.22 -1.33 13.82
CA HIS A 70 -5.21 -0.53 13.10
C HIS A 70 -6.67 -0.89 13.45
N ILE A 71 -6.93 -2.12 13.89
CA ILE A 71 -8.27 -2.65 14.13
C ILE A 71 -8.28 -3.39 15.47
N ALA A 72 -9.08 -2.91 16.42
CA ALA A 72 -9.22 -3.48 17.77
C ALA A 72 -10.03 -4.79 17.81
N GLU A 73 -9.89 -5.66 16.81
CA GLU A 73 -10.56 -6.96 16.73
C GLU A 73 -9.55 -8.12 16.75
N ARG A 74 -10.04 -9.34 17.02
CA ARG A 74 -9.23 -10.56 16.86
C ARG A 74 -8.85 -10.76 15.39
N PRO A 75 -7.54 -10.80 15.06
CA PRO A 75 -7.09 -11.00 13.70
C PRO A 75 -7.34 -12.44 13.26
N THR A 76 -7.77 -12.60 12.01
CA THR A 76 -7.82 -13.89 11.33
C THR A 76 -7.26 -13.69 9.93
N ARG A 77 -6.77 -14.77 9.30
CA ARG A 77 -6.26 -14.71 7.92
C ARG A 77 -7.28 -14.10 6.97
N ALA A 78 -8.55 -14.51 7.04
CA ALA A 78 -9.61 -13.99 6.20
C ALA A 78 -9.88 -12.49 6.41
N LYS A 79 -9.80 -12.00 7.65
CA LYS A 79 -9.95 -10.57 7.97
C LYS A 79 -8.77 -9.76 7.43
N ILE A 80 -7.54 -10.25 7.56
CA ILE A 80 -6.34 -9.59 7.02
C ILE A 80 -6.40 -9.51 5.50
N GLN A 81 -6.74 -10.61 4.82
CA GLN A 81 -6.89 -10.59 3.36
C GLN A 81 -7.98 -9.61 2.89
N ARG A 82 -9.06 -9.47 3.67
CA ARG A 82 -10.09 -8.46 3.38
C ARG A 82 -9.57 -7.05 3.58
N LEU A 83 -8.77 -6.81 4.62
CA LEU A 83 -8.12 -5.54 4.87
C LEU A 83 -7.15 -5.17 3.73
N HIS A 84 -6.28 -6.11 3.31
CA HIS A 84 -5.38 -5.90 2.18
C HIS A 84 -6.15 -5.59 0.88
N ARG A 85 -7.28 -6.27 0.62
CA ARG A 85 -8.15 -5.93 -0.52
C ARG A 85 -8.67 -4.51 -0.41
N HIS A 86 -9.21 -4.14 0.75
CA HIS A 86 -9.73 -2.79 0.97
C HIS A 86 -8.64 -1.72 0.78
N TRP A 87 -7.44 -1.91 1.34
CA TRP A 87 -6.33 -0.98 1.15
C TRP A 87 -5.86 -0.88 -0.30
N PHE A 88 -5.79 -2.00 -1.02
CA PHE A 88 -5.41 -1.97 -2.43
C PHE A 88 -6.48 -1.27 -3.30
N ASP A 89 -7.76 -1.57 -3.04
CA ASP A 89 -8.88 -1.10 -3.86
C ASP A 89 -9.21 0.39 -3.61
N ASN A 90 -8.88 0.92 -2.43
CA ASN A 90 -9.19 2.31 -2.04
C ASN A 90 -7.93 3.17 -1.88
N GLY A 91 -6.74 2.61 -2.10
CA GLY A 91 -5.45 3.29 -2.02
C GLY A 91 -4.80 3.50 -3.38
N ILE A 92 -3.56 3.99 -3.35
CA ILE A 92 -2.72 4.14 -4.55
C ILE A 92 -1.62 3.06 -4.47
N PRO A 93 -1.71 1.98 -5.26
CA PRO A 93 -0.72 0.91 -5.22
C PRO A 93 0.61 1.39 -5.81
N VAL A 94 1.68 1.18 -5.05
CA VAL A 94 3.05 1.51 -5.44
C VAL A 94 3.88 0.24 -5.50
N VAL A 95 4.71 0.12 -6.53
CA VAL A 95 5.73 -0.92 -6.67
C VAL A 95 7.12 -0.29 -6.50
N ILE A 96 8.07 -1.08 -6.02
CA ILE A 96 9.48 -0.69 -5.94
C ILE A 96 10.29 -1.64 -6.81
N GLU A 97 10.87 -1.10 -7.87
CA GLU A 97 11.77 -1.82 -8.78
C GLU A 97 13.18 -1.82 -8.18
N LEU A 98 13.62 -2.98 -7.71
CA LEU A 98 14.92 -3.12 -7.06
C LEU A 98 16.04 -3.07 -8.10
N ALA A 99 17.06 -2.26 -7.84
CA ALA A 99 18.29 -2.24 -8.64
C ALA A 99 18.96 -3.63 -8.64
N PRO A 100 19.67 -4.02 -9.70
CA PRO A 100 20.44 -5.26 -9.75
C PRO A 100 21.31 -5.46 -8.50
N ALA A 101 21.49 -6.72 -8.10
CA ALA A 101 22.26 -7.10 -6.92
C ALA A 101 23.77 -6.94 -7.15
#